data_AF-A0A954XZ29-F1
#
_entry.id   AF-A0A954XZ29-F1
#
_cell.length_a   1.000
_cell.length_b   1.000
_cell.length_c   1.000
_cell.angle_alpha   90.00
_cell.angle_beta   90.00
_cell.angle_gamma   90.00
#
_symmetry.space_group_name_H-M   'P 1'
#
loop_
_entity.id
_entity.type
_entity.pdbx_description
1 polymer ?
#
loop_
_entity_poly.entity_id
_entity_poly.type
_entity_poly.pdbx_seq_one_letter_code
_entity_poly.pdbx_strand_id
1 'polypeptide(L)'
;MACLAVLATVGALTRATSHAAAALSDWQEDVGYNKLVAALGDATPDGTGGSFSQVEAAAVPQGESLNYNLHPYMPYPAFTNGELQVEWSAGEITFNDVRNLPDAMADGEPVYLGHATGTVGFVIYGNSSGLATGLTTVNNYEANDWLTNILKYNGTQTPVAQNYRVQNHSWAGTLASSGVPNHDDPKNITALQRYDYIIDTANGGEGMTALVGVNNNTNPLPYLMSQGYNSIAVGRSDGVHSSGLTGTGDANLPNYYYGEGRSKPDLVAPGTSTSMATGMASSAALILHETLAATPGRNAETVKSIMLAGAQKYQEHLAPQDRTWPLWQPLGWSNATGVLQMTQPLDDTYGAGEVDVWNNYLIASGGQTAGSFTEPTTVATNNGWDYRDLKSQQAAGPVYYTLDVPEGTTVQELSIVLSWHVKVTDTNAGTPFSPSHSLQDLNLKLYDSTSGFLDTLVAESVSSVDNVEQLFFSNIDNPADGAFAAANNLDPGTYTIEVTGAAGWDYGLAWRMSTLFDTPSADFDDNGLVDGRDYLLWQRGQGALQGAVHGDGDADGDGDVDEADLAILQSTFGTSPGVVPVAAAALLTAVPEPGTLILAVLSTGVGLAICRRRRTLN
;
A
#
# COMPACT_ATOMS: atom_id res chain seq x y z
N MET A 1 63.19 -7.90 29.27
CA MET A 1 63.83 -7.24 28.10
C MET A 1 63.39 -8.02 26.87
N ALA A 2 62.12 -7.90 26.44
CA ALA A 2 61.54 -6.81 25.66
C ALA A 2 62.17 -6.72 24.25
N CYS A 3 61.62 -7.48 23.31
CA CYS A 3 61.77 -7.29 21.87
C CYS A 3 60.56 -6.46 21.43
N LEU A 4 60.81 -5.25 20.94
CA LEU A 4 59.82 -4.20 20.71
C LEU A 4 59.22 -4.30 19.30
N ALA A 5 57.91 -4.07 19.24
CA ALA A 5 57.04 -4.14 18.07
C ALA A 5 57.34 -3.07 17.00
N VAL A 6 57.15 -3.44 15.74
CA VAL A 6 56.90 -2.52 14.63
C VAL A 6 55.44 -2.74 14.22
N LEU A 7 54.53 -1.97 14.82
CA LEU A 7 53.18 -1.77 14.30
C LEU A 7 53.26 -0.61 13.31
N ALA A 8 53.07 -0.91 12.01
CA ALA A 8 52.82 0.11 11.01
C ALA A 8 51.32 0.40 10.97
N THR A 9 50.98 1.64 11.28
CA THR A 9 49.66 2.26 11.18
C THR A 9 49.13 2.24 9.74
N VAL A 10 48.08 1.45 9.49
CA VAL A 10 47.10 1.72 8.43
C VAL A 10 45.85 2.21 9.14
N GLY A 11 45.75 3.53 9.32
CA GLY A 11 44.61 4.21 9.89
C GLY A 11 44.02 5.15 8.84
N ALA A 12 42.68 5.11 8.74
CA ALA A 12 41.78 5.95 7.96
C ALA A 12 41.57 5.58 6.48
N LEU A 13 40.47 4.85 6.21
CA LEU A 13 39.34 5.43 5.47
C LEU A 13 38.04 4.61 5.66
N THR A 14 37.44 4.67 6.84
CA THR A 14 36.00 4.44 7.02
C THR A 14 35.48 5.54 7.92
N ARG A 15 35.32 6.73 7.36
CA ARG A 15 34.42 7.72 7.95
C ARG A 15 33.02 7.36 7.48
N ALA A 16 32.48 6.28 8.03
CA ALA A 16 31.04 6.14 8.12
C ALA A 16 30.60 7.34 8.97
N THR A 17 30.06 8.35 8.32
CA THR A 17 29.18 9.28 9.02
C THR A 17 28.02 8.44 9.52
N SER A 18 28.12 7.97 10.76
CA SER A 18 26.94 7.55 11.51
C SER A 18 26.11 8.81 11.72
N HIS A 19 25.35 9.20 10.71
CA HIS A 19 24.07 9.82 11.00
C HIS A 19 23.33 8.75 11.79
N ALA A 20 23.05 9.02 13.06
CA ALA A 20 22.05 8.24 13.75
C ALA A 20 20.79 8.41 12.89
N ALA A 21 20.42 7.36 12.15
CA ALA A 21 19.12 7.34 11.50
C ALA A 21 18.10 7.65 12.61
N ALA A 22 17.20 8.60 12.36
CA ALA A 22 16.12 8.85 13.29
C ALA A 22 15.40 7.50 13.51
N ALA A 23 15.07 7.18 14.76
CA ALA A 23 14.28 5.98 15.03
C ALA A 23 12.95 6.13 14.27
N LEU A 24 12.61 5.11 13.47
CA LEU A 24 11.33 5.06 12.78
C LEU A 24 10.20 4.93 13.83
N SER A 25 9.03 5.43 13.48
CA SER A 25 7.82 5.22 14.26
C SER A 25 7.26 3.82 14.02
N ASP A 26 6.56 3.26 15.01
CA ASP A 26 6.02 1.89 14.95
C ASP A 26 5.23 1.64 13.64
N TRP A 27 4.43 2.61 13.21
CA TRP A 27 3.63 2.46 11.98
C TRP A 27 4.48 2.39 10.70
N GLN A 28 5.64 3.04 10.66
CA GLN A 28 6.56 2.97 9.52
C GLN A 28 7.17 1.57 9.41
N GLU A 29 7.42 0.90 10.54
CA GLU A 29 7.82 -0.50 10.57
C GLU A 29 6.67 -1.42 10.14
N ASP A 30 5.45 -1.15 10.61
CA ASP A 30 4.26 -1.94 10.25
C ASP A 30 4.06 -2.01 8.73
N VAL A 31 4.28 -0.90 8.01
CA VAL A 31 4.11 -0.80 6.55
C VAL A 31 5.37 -1.11 5.73
N GLY A 32 6.41 -1.68 6.34
CA GLY A 32 7.63 -2.11 5.64
C GLY A 32 8.60 -0.98 5.24
N TYR A 33 8.43 0.25 5.75
CA TYR A 33 9.31 1.37 5.40
C TYR A 33 10.74 1.17 5.93
N ASN A 34 10.90 0.47 7.05
CA ASN A 34 12.21 0.07 7.57
C ASN A 34 13.01 -0.78 6.58
N LYS A 35 12.35 -1.74 5.92
CA LYS A 35 12.97 -2.57 4.86
C LYS A 35 13.40 -1.71 3.68
N LEU A 36 12.52 -0.79 3.25
CA LEU A 36 12.80 0.14 2.16
C LEU A 36 14.01 1.03 2.46
N VAL A 37 14.05 1.64 3.64
CA VAL A 37 15.17 2.49 4.09
C VAL A 37 16.47 1.69 4.23
N ALA A 38 16.40 0.47 4.76
CA ALA A 38 17.56 -0.41 4.88
C ALA A 38 18.15 -0.77 3.50
N ALA A 39 17.28 -1.04 2.52
CA ALA A 39 17.67 -1.39 1.16
C ALA A 39 18.23 -0.20 0.36
N LEU A 40 17.62 0.98 0.46
CA LEU A 40 17.91 2.10 -0.44
C LEU A 40 18.77 3.21 0.20
N GLY A 41 18.80 3.31 1.53
CA GLY A 41 19.48 4.38 2.24
C GLY A 41 19.04 5.77 1.75
N ASP A 42 20.00 6.60 1.35
CA ASP A 42 19.75 7.97 0.83
C ASP A 42 18.94 7.99 -0.48
N ALA A 43 18.78 6.85 -1.16
CA ALA A 43 17.98 6.73 -2.38
C ALA A 43 16.50 6.38 -2.11
N THR A 44 16.10 6.26 -0.84
CA THR A 44 14.70 6.02 -0.46
C THR A 44 13.82 7.16 -0.99
N PRO A 45 12.76 6.86 -1.77
CA PRO A 45 11.84 7.89 -2.23
C PRO A 45 11.18 8.60 -1.06
N ASP A 46 11.14 9.93 -1.11
CA ASP A 46 10.68 10.80 -0.03
C ASP A 46 9.50 11.69 -0.46
N GLY A 47 8.90 11.43 -1.63
CA GLY A 47 7.80 12.19 -2.19
C GLY A 47 8.24 13.48 -2.90
N THR A 48 9.54 13.67 -3.15
CA THR A 48 10.08 14.82 -3.85
C THR A 48 9.42 14.98 -5.23
N GLY A 49 9.02 16.21 -5.55
CA GLY A 49 8.33 16.54 -6.80
C GLY A 49 6.86 16.12 -6.85
N GLY A 50 6.33 15.55 -5.77
CA GLY A 50 4.91 15.23 -5.62
C GLY A 50 4.01 16.47 -5.69
N SER A 51 2.92 16.36 -6.45
CA SER A 51 1.84 17.35 -6.47
C SER A 51 0.72 16.86 -5.55
N PHE A 52 0.47 17.59 -4.46
CA PHE A 52 -0.40 17.15 -3.37
C PHE A 52 -1.46 18.19 -2.99
N SER A 53 -2.64 17.70 -2.62
CA SER A 53 -3.67 18.49 -1.94
C SER A 53 -4.27 17.75 -0.75
N GLN A 54 -4.55 18.50 0.31
CA GLN A 54 -5.18 18.06 1.54
C GLN A 54 -6.55 18.73 1.66
N VAL A 55 -7.63 17.94 1.67
CA VAL A 55 -9.00 18.45 1.82
C VAL A 55 -9.49 18.13 3.22
N GLU A 56 -9.80 19.15 4.00
CA GLU A 56 -10.11 19.02 5.43
C GLU A 56 -11.46 19.62 5.79
N ALA A 57 -12.19 18.94 6.70
CA ALA A 57 -13.40 19.51 7.27
C ALA A 57 -13.03 20.59 8.30
N ALA A 58 -13.66 21.76 8.22
CA ALA A 58 -13.46 22.79 9.23
C ALA A 58 -14.00 22.35 10.60
N ALA A 59 -13.30 22.74 11.67
CA ALA A 59 -13.79 22.55 13.03
C ALA A 59 -14.86 23.60 13.37
N VAL A 60 -16.13 23.22 13.17
CA VAL A 60 -17.30 24.04 13.48
C VAL A 60 -17.83 23.70 14.87
N PRO A 61 -17.90 24.66 15.82
CA PRO A 61 -18.52 24.42 17.12
C PRO A 61 -19.98 23.98 16.99
N GLN A 62 -20.42 23.12 17.91
CA GLN A 62 -21.78 22.60 17.90
C GLN A 62 -22.82 23.74 17.95
N GLY A 63 -23.74 23.77 16.98
CA GLY A 63 -24.81 24.76 16.89
C GLY A 63 -24.45 26.02 16.11
N GLU A 64 -23.20 26.14 15.62
CA GLU A 64 -22.80 27.21 14.70
C GLU A 64 -22.97 26.79 13.24
N SER A 65 -23.20 27.78 12.37
CA SER A 65 -23.07 27.59 10.92
C SER A 65 -21.62 27.83 10.51
N LEU A 66 -21.14 27.06 9.53
CA LEU A 66 -19.79 27.21 9.01
C LEU A 66 -19.49 28.67 8.65
N ASN A 67 -18.41 29.21 9.20
CA ASN A 67 -17.86 30.50 8.88
C ASN A 67 -16.42 30.32 8.43
N TYR A 68 -16.21 30.47 7.12
CA TYR A 68 -14.91 30.30 6.47
C TYR A 68 -13.81 31.22 7.02
N ASN A 69 -14.15 32.36 7.64
CA ASN A 69 -13.17 33.28 8.20
C ASN A 69 -12.82 32.99 9.67
N LEU A 70 -13.57 32.10 10.34
CA LEU A 70 -13.42 31.84 11.78
C LEU A 70 -13.10 30.38 12.11
N HIS A 71 -13.53 29.44 11.27
CA HIS A 71 -13.41 28.01 11.58
C HIS A 71 -12.13 27.41 10.97
N PRO A 72 -11.24 26.80 11.79
CA PRO A 72 -9.96 26.29 11.32
C PRO A 72 -10.06 25.00 10.53
N TYR A 73 -9.18 24.86 9.54
CA TYR A 73 -9.03 23.64 8.75
C TYR A 73 -7.59 23.39 8.26
N MET A 74 -6.74 24.43 8.17
CA MET A 74 -5.39 24.28 7.59
C MET A 74 -4.36 23.72 8.59
N PRO A 75 -3.29 23.07 8.11
CA PRO A 75 -2.15 22.71 8.95
C PRO A 75 -1.41 23.94 9.53
N TYR A 76 -0.86 23.81 10.73
CA TYR A 76 0.03 24.83 11.31
C TYR A 76 1.35 24.92 10.52
N PRO A 77 1.78 26.12 10.07
CA PRO A 77 2.98 26.27 9.22
C PRO A 77 4.30 26.19 10.00
N ALA A 78 4.25 26.25 11.33
CA ALA A 78 5.41 26.18 12.21
C ALA A 78 4.97 25.84 13.65
N PHE A 79 5.96 25.49 14.48
CA PHE A 79 5.78 25.20 15.90
C PHE A 79 4.99 26.30 16.60
N THR A 80 3.86 25.94 17.21
CA THR A 80 3.10 26.83 18.08
C THR A 80 3.57 26.67 19.52
N ASN A 81 3.54 27.75 20.30
CA ASN A 81 4.08 27.83 21.67
C ASN A 81 3.44 26.84 22.68
N GLY A 82 3.67 25.54 22.52
CA GLY A 82 3.37 24.49 23.51
C GLY A 82 2.05 23.72 23.34
N GLU A 83 1.25 23.94 22.29
CA GLU A 83 -0.07 23.27 22.13
C GLU A 83 -0.06 22.11 21.12
N LEU A 84 0.82 22.12 20.11
CA LEU A 84 1.06 21.00 19.20
C LEU A 84 2.52 20.98 18.73
N GLN A 85 3.15 19.80 18.76
CA GLN A 85 4.43 19.58 18.09
C GLN A 85 4.15 19.48 16.58
N VAL A 86 4.76 20.34 15.78
CA VAL A 86 4.89 20.12 14.32
C VAL A 86 6.29 19.57 14.06
N GLU A 87 6.43 18.72 13.04
CA GLU A 87 7.72 18.10 12.73
C GLU A 87 8.54 18.86 11.68
N TRP A 88 7.96 19.87 11.05
CA TRP A 88 8.60 20.73 10.06
C TRP A 88 9.02 22.09 10.62
N SER A 89 10.07 22.65 10.06
CA SER A 89 10.56 23.99 10.32
C SER A 89 9.71 25.05 9.62
N ALA A 90 9.69 26.27 10.18
CA ALA A 90 9.02 27.39 9.55
C ALA A 90 9.59 27.66 8.14
N GLY A 91 8.74 27.62 7.12
CA GLY A 91 9.11 27.85 5.72
C GLY A 91 9.69 26.64 4.99
N GLU A 92 9.76 25.47 5.63
CA GLU A 92 10.13 24.20 4.98
C GLU A 92 9.05 23.74 4.01
N ILE A 93 7.79 23.86 4.42
CA ILE A 93 6.61 23.53 3.62
C ILE A 93 5.78 24.80 3.39
N THR A 94 5.38 25.02 2.15
CA THR A 94 4.43 26.08 1.78
C THR A 94 3.01 25.53 1.83
N PHE A 95 2.20 26.01 2.78
CA PHE A 95 0.78 25.69 2.89
C PHE A 95 -0.06 26.73 2.18
N ASN A 96 -0.66 26.36 1.05
CA ASN A 96 -1.54 27.25 0.28
C ASN A 96 -2.99 27.08 0.73
N ASP A 97 -3.69 28.19 0.97
CA ASP A 97 -5.15 28.24 1.01
C ASP A 97 -5.67 28.40 -0.42
N VAL A 98 -6.44 27.43 -0.90
CA VAL A 98 -6.93 27.37 -2.28
C VAL A 98 -8.45 27.52 -2.40
N ARG A 99 -9.10 28.09 -1.38
CA ARG A 99 -10.55 28.37 -1.40
C ARG A 99 -10.90 29.43 -2.44
N ASN A 100 -12.05 29.27 -3.08
CA ASN A 100 -12.54 30.19 -4.11
C ASN A 100 -13.57 31.19 -3.56
N LEU A 101 -13.17 32.00 -2.57
CA LEU A 101 -14.08 32.96 -1.90
C LEU A 101 -13.67 34.43 -2.15
N PRO A 102 -14.64 35.35 -2.42
CA PRO A 102 -14.37 36.78 -2.62
C PRO A 102 -13.79 37.50 -1.39
N ASP A 103 -14.03 36.97 -0.19
CA ASP A 103 -13.63 37.55 1.10
C ASP A 103 -12.53 36.73 1.79
N ALA A 104 -11.75 35.95 1.03
CA ALA A 104 -10.58 35.28 1.58
C ALA A 104 -9.66 36.33 2.24
N MET A 105 -9.68 36.35 3.58
CA MET A 105 -8.74 37.07 4.45
C MET A 105 -8.71 38.60 4.28
N ALA A 106 -9.84 39.30 4.44
CA ALA A 106 -9.79 40.76 4.56
C ALA A 106 -9.06 41.22 5.86
N ASP A 107 -9.06 40.41 6.93
CA ASP A 107 -8.78 40.91 8.29
C ASP A 107 -7.91 40.02 9.24
N GLY A 108 -7.44 38.81 8.88
CA GLY A 108 -6.71 37.98 9.87
C GLY A 108 -6.11 36.66 9.39
N GLU A 109 -5.08 36.20 10.11
CA GLU A 109 -4.28 34.98 9.92
C GLU A 109 -5.14 33.71 9.67
N PRO A 110 -4.62 32.71 8.92
CA PRO A 110 -5.29 31.43 8.77
C PRO A 110 -5.57 30.79 10.13
N VAL A 111 -6.77 30.23 10.32
CA VAL A 111 -7.08 29.49 11.55
C VAL A 111 -6.66 28.04 11.32
N TYR A 112 -5.69 27.61 12.10
CA TYR A 112 -5.03 26.32 11.94
C TYR A 112 -5.71 25.23 12.79
N LEU A 113 -5.74 24.00 12.29
CA LEU A 113 -6.42 22.87 12.90
C LEU A 113 -5.43 21.78 13.34
N GLY A 114 -5.57 21.32 14.59
CA GLY A 114 -4.77 20.24 15.14
C GLY A 114 -4.98 18.89 14.43
N HIS A 115 -6.18 18.61 13.91
CA HIS A 115 -6.47 17.41 13.12
C HIS A 115 -5.71 17.41 11.78
N ALA A 116 -5.83 18.48 10.99
CA ALA A 116 -5.09 18.65 9.73
C ALA A 116 -3.56 18.57 9.91
N THR A 117 -3.07 19.00 11.07
CA THR A 117 -1.64 19.04 11.41
C THR A 117 -1.15 17.73 12.01
N GLY A 118 -1.63 17.39 13.21
CA GLY A 118 -1.11 16.31 14.06
C GLY A 118 -1.80 14.96 13.86
N THR A 119 -2.79 14.86 12.98
CA THR A 119 -3.44 13.59 12.62
C THR A 119 -3.19 13.24 11.16
N VAL A 120 -3.38 14.20 10.25
CA VAL A 120 -3.27 13.96 8.80
C VAL A 120 -1.88 14.35 8.28
N GLY A 121 -1.50 15.63 8.42
CA GLY A 121 -0.23 16.12 7.90
C GLY A 121 1.00 15.42 8.47
N PHE A 122 0.95 15.14 9.77
CA PHE A 122 2.01 14.46 10.53
C PHE A 122 2.47 13.14 9.92
N VAL A 123 1.54 12.30 9.45
CA VAL A 123 1.86 10.99 8.85
C VAL A 123 2.12 11.07 7.34
N ILE A 124 1.89 12.22 6.71
CA ILE A 124 2.18 12.44 5.30
C ILE A 124 3.58 13.04 5.16
N TYR A 125 3.78 14.25 5.68
CA TYR A 125 4.97 15.09 5.45
C TYR A 125 5.66 15.51 6.76
N GLY A 126 5.42 14.79 7.86
CA GLY A 126 6.20 14.96 9.09
C GLY A 126 7.63 14.44 8.90
N ASN A 127 8.63 15.20 9.32
CA ASN A 127 10.05 14.87 9.12
C ASN A 127 10.52 13.58 9.80
N SER A 128 9.83 13.12 10.86
CA SER A 128 10.13 11.84 11.51
C SER A 128 9.01 10.82 11.34
N SER A 129 7.77 11.28 11.20
CA SER A 129 6.58 10.44 11.26
C SER A 129 5.89 10.24 9.93
N GLY A 130 6.25 10.98 8.88
CA GLY A 130 5.75 10.81 7.52
C GLY A 130 6.70 9.99 6.63
N LEU A 131 6.23 9.66 5.43
CA LEU A 131 7.06 9.06 4.38
C LEU A 131 7.41 10.10 3.30
N ALA A 132 6.49 11.02 3.01
CA ALA A 132 6.66 12.05 2.00
C ALA A 132 7.40 13.30 2.54
N THR A 133 8.58 13.11 3.13
CA THR A 133 9.38 14.18 3.78
C THR A 133 9.97 15.20 2.79
N GLY A 134 10.10 14.86 1.51
CA GLY A 134 10.53 15.76 0.43
C GLY A 134 9.43 16.70 -0.10
N LEU A 135 8.21 16.63 0.44
CA LEU A 135 7.10 17.47 0.00
C LEU A 135 7.27 18.92 0.46
N THR A 136 7.36 19.86 -0.48
CA THR A 136 7.60 21.29 -0.19
C THR A 136 6.36 22.17 -0.31
N THR A 137 5.26 21.66 -0.87
CA THR A 137 4.02 22.41 -1.07
C THR A 137 2.79 21.55 -0.77
N VAL A 138 1.86 22.10 0.01
CA VAL A 138 0.57 21.47 0.34
C VAL A 138 -0.55 22.44 0.00
N ASN A 139 -1.45 22.04 -0.89
CA ASN A 139 -2.63 22.83 -1.27
C ASN A 139 -3.83 22.40 -0.43
N ASN A 140 -4.38 23.32 0.37
CA ASN A 140 -5.38 23.00 1.39
C ASN A 140 -6.76 23.52 1.00
N TYR A 141 -7.72 22.61 0.94
CA TYR A 141 -9.12 22.94 0.73
C TYR A 141 -9.94 22.71 2.01
N GLU A 142 -10.93 23.56 2.24
CA GLU A 142 -11.99 23.24 3.19
C GLU A 142 -13.05 22.37 2.47
N ALA A 143 -13.50 21.28 3.11
CA ALA A 143 -14.31 20.25 2.48
C ALA A 143 -15.65 20.76 1.89
N ASN A 144 -16.36 21.66 2.57
CA ASN A 144 -17.63 22.19 2.08
C ASN A 144 -17.44 23.20 0.93
N ASP A 145 -16.40 24.04 1.00
CA ASP A 145 -15.98 24.91 -0.11
C ASP A 145 -15.59 24.06 -1.32
N TRP A 146 -14.80 23.00 -1.10
CA TRP A 146 -14.40 22.08 -2.15
C TRP A 146 -15.61 21.41 -2.81
N LEU A 147 -16.54 20.85 -2.02
CA LEU A 147 -17.77 20.26 -2.56
C LEU A 147 -18.56 21.30 -3.37
N THR A 148 -18.70 22.52 -2.86
CA THR A 148 -19.56 23.55 -3.45
C THR A 148 -18.94 24.22 -4.69
N ASN A 149 -17.65 24.53 -4.64
CA ASN A 149 -16.98 25.41 -5.61
C ASN A 149 -16.03 24.65 -6.54
N ILE A 150 -15.43 23.54 -6.10
CA ILE A 150 -14.59 22.68 -6.93
C ILE A 150 -15.45 21.60 -7.58
N LEU A 151 -16.08 20.75 -6.78
CA LEU A 151 -16.91 19.66 -7.28
C LEU A 151 -18.21 20.20 -7.91
N LYS A 152 -18.73 21.32 -7.39
CA LYS A 152 -19.98 21.95 -7.82
C LYS A 152 -21.16 20.98 -7.75
N TYR A 153 -21.24 20.21 -6.67
CA TYR A 153 -22.18 19.10 -6.52
C TYR A 153 -23.65 19.49 -6.73
N ASN A 154 -24.03 20.72 -6.35
CA ASN A 154 -25.40 21.27 -6.47
C ASN A 154 -25.52 22.34 -7.58
N GLY A 155 -24.51 22.46 -8.44
CA GLY A 155 -24.45 23.45 -9.51
C GLY A 155 -24.67 22.86 -10.89
N THR A 156 -24.88 23.73 -11.88
CA THR A 156 -24.99 23.34 -13.29
C THR A 156 -23.66 23.34 -14.04
N GLN A 157 -22.60 23.85 -13.42
CA GLN A 157 -21.29 23.97 -14.08
C GLN A 157 -20.48 22.66 -13.96
N THR A 158 -19.56 22.46 -14.91
CA THR A 158 -18.54 21.41 -14.85
C THR A 158 -17.68 21.58 -13.59
N PRO A 159 -17.30 20.49 -12.91
CA PRO A 159 -16.33 20.54 -11.82
C PRO A 159 -15.02 21.22 -12.24
N VAL A 160 -14.34 21.87 -11.31
CA VAL A 160 -13.01 22.46 -11.54
C VAL A 160 -11.99 21.34 -11.51
N ALA A 161 -11.14 21.26 -12.55
CA ALA A 161 -10.09 20.25 -12.63
C ALA A 161 -9.14 20.31 -11.42
N GLN A 162 -8.69 19.15 -10.95
CA GLN A 162 -7.77 19.00 -9.82
C GLN A 162 -6.57 18.17 -10.28
N ASN A 163 -5.54 18.83 -10.80
CA ASN A 163 -4.36 18.17 -11.38
C ASN A 163 -3.27 17.91 -10.33
N TYR A 164 -3.65 17.23 -9.24
CA TYR A 164 -2.73 16.70 -8.24
C TYR A 164 -2.37 15.26 -8.58
N ARG A 165 -1.21 14.79 -8.12
CA ARG A 165 -0.87 13.36 -8.20
C ARG A 165 -1.58 12.59 -7.10
N VAL A 166 -1.59 13.16 -5.90
CA VAL A 166 -2.25 12.60 -4.73
C VAL A 166 -3.19 13.63 -4.10
N GLN A 167 -4.42 13.24 -3.81
CA GLN A 167 -5.38 14.05 -3.07
C GLN A 167 -5.91 13.27 -1.87
N ASN A 168 -5.78 13.86 -0.68
CA ASN A 168 -6.21 13.27 0.57
C ASN A 168 -7.55 13.87 1.02
N HIS A 169 -8.48 13.00 1.42
CA HIS A 169 -9.76 13.34 2.05
C HIS A 169 -9.93 12.59 3.37
N SER A 170 -9.35 13.12 4.44
CA SER A 170 -9.43 12.54 5.79
C SER A 170 -10.69 12.95 6.57
N TRP A 171 -11.84 13.02 5.87
CA TRP A 171 -13.17 13.31 6.40
C TRP A 171 -14.23 12.39 5.78
N ALA A 172 -15.36 12.23 6.46
CA ALA A 172 -16.49 11.45 5.98
C ALA A 172 -17.79 12.28 6.07
N GLY A 173 -18.75 12.04 5.17
CA GLY A 173 -19.98 12.81 5.17
C GLY A 173 -21.10 12.27 4.29
N THR A 174 -22.21 13.02 4.30
CA THR A 174 -23.39 12.81 3.45
C THR A 174 -24.00 14.16 3.08
N LEU A 175 -24.61 14.23 1.91
CA LEU A 175 -25.43 15.35 1.45
C LEU A 175 -26.93 15.08 1.64
N ALA A 176 -27.29 13.96 2.29
CA ALA A 176 -28.66 13.57 2.56
C ALA A 176 -29.36 14.55 3.51
N SER A 177 -30.59 14.95 3.15
CA SER A 177 -31.39 15.89 3.95
C SER A 177 -31.75 15.38 5.36
N SER A 178 -31.71 14.06 5.58
CA SER A 178 -31.98 13.43 6.88
C SER A 178 -30.79 13.49 7.84
N GLY A 179 -29.61 13.91 7.37
CA GLY A 179 -28.37 13.91 8.15
C GLY A 179 -27.87 12.52 8.53
N VAL A 180 -28.51 11.45 8.05
CA VAL A 180 -28.07 10.07 8.26
C VAL A 180 -26.91 9.80 7.30
N PRO A 181 -25.69 9.52 7.80
CA PRO A 181 -24.48 9.39 6.97
C PRO A 181 -24.58 8.33 5.87
N ASN A 182 -25.51 7.39 6.04
CA ASN A 182 -25.68 6.18 5.24
C ASN A 182 -27.05 6.17 4.53
N HIS A 183 -27.49 7.31 4.01
CA HIS A 183 -28.76 7.44 3.28
C HIS A 183 -28.53 7.93 1.84
N ASP A 184 -29.14 7.26 0.87
CA ASP A 184 -29.14 7.65 -0.55
C ASP A 184 -29.77 9.04 -0.74
N ASP A 185 -29.05 9.94 -1.42
CA ASP A 185 -29.55 11.26 -1.83
C ASP A 185 -29.03 11.55 -3.26
N PRO A 186 -29.87 12.13 -4.15
CA PRO A 186 -29.46 12.71 -5.43
C PRO A 186 -28.12 13.43 -5.45
N LYS A 187 -27.85 14.16 -4.39
CA LYS A 187 -26.63 14.95 -4.24
C LYS A 187 -25.41 14.09 -3.94
N ASN A 188 -25.57 12.97 -3.22
CA ASN A 188 -24.47 12.02 -2.97
C ASN A 188 -24.00 11.38 -4.27
N ILE A 189 -24.94 10.85 -5.08
CA ILE A 189 -24.60 10.25 -6.38
C ILE A 189 -23.96 11.27 -7.31
N THR A 190 -24.55 12.46 -7.40
CA THR A 190 -24.01 13.53 -8.23
C THR A 190 -22.60 13.92 -7.79
N ALA A 191 -22.33 13.97 -6.48
CA ALA A 191 -20.99 14.24 -5.95
C ALA A 191 -20.00 13.13 -6.32
N LEU A 192 -20.36 11.85 -6.13
CA LEU A 192 -19.49 10.72 -6.47
C LEU A 192 -19.17 10.67 -7.97
N GLN A 193 -20.17 10.83 -8.85
CA GLN A 193 -19.97 10.90 -10.30
C GLN A 193 -19.04 12.05 -10.70
N ARG A 194 -19.25 13.23 -10.12
CA ARG A 194 -18.37 14.39 -10.37
C ARG A 194 -16.97 14.15 -9.86
N TYR A 195 -16.81 13.37 -8.78
CA TYR A 195 -15.50 13.10 -8.22
C TYR A 195 -14.74 12.09 -9.06
N ASP A 196 -15.38 11.00 -9.44
CA ASP A 196 -14.80 10.02 -10.38
C ASP A 196 -14.46 10.68 -11.72
N TYR A 197 -15.26 11.65 -12.19
CA TYR A 197 -14.94 12.48 -13.36
C TYR A 197 -13.64 13.28 -13.19
N ILE A 198 -13.46 14.01 -12.07
CA ILE A 198 -12.23 14.81 -11.88
C ILE A 198 -11.02 13.93 -11.61
N ILE A 199 -11.20 12.76 -10.98
CA ILE A 199 -10.14 11.79 -10.79
C ILE A 199 -9.65 11.30 -12.15
N ASP A 200 -10.55 10.81 -13.00
CA ASP A 200 -10.22 10.21 -14.31
C ASP A 200 -9.61 11.24 -15.27
N THR A 201 -10.13 12.47 -15.27
CA THR A 201 -9.68 13.51 -16.21
C THR A 201 -8.45 14.30 -15.74
N ALA A 202 -8.01 14.10 -14.49
CA ALA A 202 -6.84 14.77 -13.95
C ALA A 202 -5.57 14.46 -14.77
N ASN A 203 -4.62 15.40 -14.74
CA ASN A 203 -3.28 15.24 -15.33
C ASN A 203 -3.30 14.86 -16.83
N GLY A 204 -4.31 15.32 -17.57
CA GLY A 204 -4.46 15.03 -18.99
C GLY A 204 -5.00 13.63 -19.28
N GLY A 205 -5.69 13.00 -18.31
CA GLY A 205 -6.21 11.65 -18.42
C GLY A 205 -5.27 10.57 -17.88
N GLU A 206 -4.20 10.96 -17.17
CA GLU A 206 -3.39 10.01 -16.40
C GLU A 206 -4.01 9.69 -15.02
N GLY A 207 -5.05 10.43 -14.65
CA GLY A 207 -5.75 10.24 -13.39
C GLY A 207 -5.10 10.93 -12.19
N MET A 208 -5.77 10.84 -11.04
CA MET A 208 -5.30 11.29 -9.73
C MET A 208 -5.49 10.17 -8.71
N THR A 209 -4.47 9.87 -7.91
CA THR A 209 -4.61 8.89 -6.81
C THR A 209 -5.31 9.57 -5.63
N ALA A 210 -6.59 9.24 -5.44
CA ALA A 210 -7.44 9.93 -4.46
C ALA A 210 -7.74 9.02 -3.26
N LEU A 211 -7.17 9.36 -2.10
CA LEU A 211 -7.30 8.59 -0.86
C LEU A 211 -8.41 9.19 -0.02
N VAL A 212 -9.41 8.39 0.35
CA VAL A 212 -10.62 8.85 1.05
C VAL A 212 -10.87 8.03 2.31
N GLY A 213 -11.12 8.69 3.43
CA GLY A 213 -11.37 8.01 4.70
C GLY A 213 -12.80 7.46 4.82
N VAL A 214 -12.95 6.33 5.51
CA VAL A 214 -14.24 5.82 6.01
C VAL A 214 -14.49 6.31 7.46
N ASN A 215 -15.62 5.96 8.09
CA ASN A 215 -15.87 6.37 9.49
C ASN A 215 -15.02 5.58 10.50
N ASN A 216 -14.73 6.20 11.65
CA ASN A 216 -14.03 5.63 12.81
C ASN A 216 -14.88 4.68 13.66
N ASN A 217 -15.80 3.93 13.05
CA ASN A 217 -16.72 3.03 13.76
C ASN A 217 -17.22 1.96 12.80
N THR A 218 -17.69 0.83 13.33
CA THR A 218 -18.16 -0.32 12.54
C THR A 218 -19.59 -0.15 12.00
N ASN A 219 -20.05 1.08 11.80
CA ASN A 219 -21.33 1.36 11.15
C ASN A 219 -21.20 1.19 9.63
N PRO A 220 -22.32 1.19 8.87
CA PRO A 220 -22.25 1.12 7.41
C PRO A 220 -21.42 2.28 6.81
N LEU A 221 -20.91 2.06 5.60
CA LEU A 221 -20.06 2.98 4.87
C LEU A 221 -20.65 4.39 4.76
N PRO A 222 -19.88 5.46 5.04
CA PRO A 222 -20.30 6.80 4.69
C PRO A 222 -20.42 6.91 3.16
N TYR A 223 -21.32 7.77 2.67
CA TYR A 223 -21.47 7.97 1.23
C TYR A 223 -20.27 8.71 0.66
N LEU A 224 -19.98 9.89 1.21
CA LEU A 224 -18.92 10.75 0.69
C LEU A 224 -17.61 10.53 1.46
N MET A 225 -16.47 10.31 0.81
CA MET A 225 -16.26 10.01 -0.62
C MET A 225 -15.96 8.52 -0.87
N SER A 226 -16.05 7.69 0.18
CA SER A 226 -15.61 6.29 0.20
C SER A 226 -16.34 5.35 -0.73
N GLN A 227 -17.52 5.71 -1.23
CA GLN A 227 -18.25 4.89 -2.21
C GLN A 227 -17.92 5.24 -3.67
N GLY A 228 -16.91 6.08 -3.95
CA GLY A 228 -16.42 6.31 -5.31
C GLY A 228 -15.84 5.04 -5.95
N TYR A 229 -15.80 4.99 -7.28
CA TYR A 229 -15.10 3.93 -8.02
C TYR A 229 -13.60 4.20 -8.12
N ASN A 230 -13.25 5.44 -8.48
CA ASN A 230 -11.89 5.78 -8.88
C ASN A 230 -11.02 6.18 -7.67
N SER A 231 -11.63 6.44 -6.51
CA SER A 231 -10.91 6.64 -5.25
C SER A 231 -10.47 5.31 -4.62
N ILE A 232 -9.50 5.41 -3.71
CA ILE A 232 -9.07 4.35 -2.79
C ILE A 232 -9.60 4.73 -1.40
N ALA A 233 -10.61 4.02 -0.94
CA ALA A 233 -11.16 4.15 0.40
C ALA A 233 -10.25 3.45 1.41
N VAL A 234 -9.90 4.13 2.49
CA VAL A 234 -8.90 3.68 3.45
C VAL A 234 -9.54 3.47 4.83
N GLY A 235 -9.44 2.23 5.31
CA GLY A 235 -9.83 1.82 6.66
C GLY A 235 -8.64 1.68 7.61
N ARG A 236 -8.86 1.05 8.76
CA ARG A 236 -7.85 0.82 9.79
C ARG A 236 -7.52 -0.66 9.88
N SER A 237 -6.25 -0.96 10.12
CA SER A 237 -5.80 -2.34 10.22
C SER A 237 -6.29 -3.08 11.46
N ASP A 238 -6.75 -2.36 12.48
CA ASP A 238 -7.41 -2.96 13.65
C ASP A 238 -8.90 -3.30 13.39
N GLY A 239 -9.42 -3.03 12.20
CA GLY A 239 -10.81 -3.31 11.82
C GLY A 239 -11.85 -2.37 12.44
N VAL A 240 -11.44 -1.34 13.20
CA VAL A 240 -12.35 -0.43 13.91
C VAL A 240 -12.78 0.74 13.00
N HIS A 241 -13.38 0.40 11.87
CA HIS A 241 -13.82 1.36 10.85
C HIS A 241 -15.09 0.90 10.13
N SER A 242 -15.70 1.81 9.36
CA SER A 242 -16.87 1.50 8.56
C SER A 242 -16.48 0.60 7.40
N SER A 243 -17.16 -0.53 7.26
CA SER A 243 -16.80 -1.55 6.29
C SER A 243 -18.06 -2.18 5.68
N GLY A 244 -17.89 -3.04 4.69
CA GLY A 244 -18.98 -3.75 4.03
C GLY A 244 -19.18 -3.36 2.57
N LEU A 245 -20.37 -3.63 2.06
CA LEU A 245 -20.70 -3.35 0.66
C LEU A 245 -21.20 -1.91 0.50
N THR A 246 -20.80 -1.25 -0.59
CA THR A 246 -21.43 -0.01 -1.05
C THR A 246 -22.93 -0.21 -1.14
N GLY A 247 -23.68 0.83 -0.75
CA GLY A 247 -25.09 0.71 -0.38
C GLY A 247 -25.88 -0.16 -1.36
N THR A 248 -26.48 -1.23 -0.86
CA THR A 248 -27.67 -1.83 -1.49
C THR A 248 -28.82 -0.91 -1.13
N GLY A 249 -29.53 -0.42 -2.13
CA GLY A 249 -30.53 0.62 -1.97
C GLY A 249 -31.41 0.50 -0.75
N ASP A 250 -31.82 1.65 -0.24
CA ASP A 250 -33.11 1.71 0.42
C ASP A 250 -34.14 1.02 -0.49
N ALA A 251 -34.75 -0.07 -0.01
CA ALA A 251 -35.78 -0.81 -0.75
C ALA A 251 -36.97 0.07 -1.17
N ASN A 252 -37.09 1.28 -0.61
CA ASN A 252 -38.06 2.30 -0.98
C ASN A 252 -37.60 3.25 -2.09
N LEU A 253 -36.34 3.21 -2.53
CA LEU A 253 -35.75 4.02 -3.60
C LEU A 253 -35.03 3.16 -4.67
N PRO A 254 -35.76 2.28 -5.40
CA PRO A 254 -35.20 1.21 -6.23
C PRO A 254 -34.40 1.63 -7.48
N ASN A 255 -34.09 2.91 -7.67
CA ASN A 255 -33.43 3.46 -8.87
C ASN A 255 -32.30 4.45 -8.56
N TYR A 256 -31.67 4.35 -7.38
CA TYR A 256 -30.80 5.42 -6.88
C TYR A 256 -29.40 4.91 -6.51
N TYR A 257 -28.67 4.43 -7.51
CA TYR A 257 -27.47 3.63 -7.29
C TYR A 257 -26.25 4.12 -8.06
N TYR A 258 -25.10 4.08 -7.39
CA TYR A 258 -23.80 4.36 -8.00
C TYR A 258 -22.80 3.29 -7.54
N GLY A 259 -22.89 2.14 -8.21
CA GLY A 259 -22.07 0.97 -7.93
C GLY A 259 -22.34 0.30 -6.60
N GLU A 260 -23.51 -0.30 -6.45
CA GLU A 260 -23.88 -1.11 -5.28
C GLU A 260 -23.08 -2.42 -5.24
N GLY A 261 -22.93 -2.99 -4.04
CA GLY A 261 -22.43 -4.37 -3.89
C GLY A 261 -20.91 -4.53 -3.97
N ARG A 262 -20.17 -3.43 -4.06
CA ARG A 262 -18.70 -3.40 -4.05
C ARG A 262 -18.17 -3.39 -2.63
N SER A 263 -17.14 -4.17 -2.33
CA SER A 263 -16.51 -4.16 -1.00
C SER A 263 -15.73 -2.86 -0.76
N LYS A 264 -15.87 -2.26 0.42
CA LYS A 264 -15.04 -1.15 0.92
C LYS A 264 -14.70 -1.38 2.41
N PRO A 265 -13.54 -0.90 2.90
CA PRO A 265 -12.54 -0.09 2.20
C PRO A 265 -11.80 -0.86 1.09
N ASP A 266 -11.09 -0.14 0.22
CA ASP A 266 -10.21 -0.79 -0.77
C ASP A 266 -8.90 -1.26 -0.11
N LEU A 267 -8.44 -0.55 0.92
CA LEU A 267 -7.14 -0.74 1.58
C LEU A 267 -7.24 -0.36 3.07
N VAL A 268 -6.39 -0.91 3.93
CA VAL A 268 -6.25 -0.44 5.33
C VAL A 268 -4.83 0.07 5.62
N ALA A 269 -4.69 0.84 6.70
CA ALA A 269 -3.40 1.30 7.21
C ALA A 269 -3.41 1.31 8.74
N PRO A 270 -2.24 1.24 9.41
CA PRO A 270 -2.11 1.06 10.87
C PRO A 270 -2.38 2.34 11.68
N GLY A 271 -3.38 3.11 11.27
CA GLY A 271 -3.78 4.34 11.93
C GLY A 271 -4.71 4.09 13.13
N THR A 272 -4.51 4.84 14.21
CA THR A 272 -5.46 4.87 15.36
C THR A 272 -6.74 5.66 15.06
N SER A 273 -6.88 6.19 13.85
CA SER A 273 -8.11 6.75 13.26
C SER A 273 -8.07 6.57 11.74
N THR A 274 -9.23 6.55 11.08
CA THR A 274 -9.35 6.50 9.63
C THR A 274 -8.76 7.75 8.97
N SER A 275 -8.81 8.92 9.61
CA SER A 275 -8.10 10.12 9.13
C SER A 275 -6.59 9.92 9.10
N MET A 276 -6.03 9.31 10.15
CA MET A 276 -4.61 8.99 10.21
C MET A 276 -4.24 7.89 9.20
N ALA A 277 -5.04 6.83 9.11
CA ALA A 277 -4.84 5.75 8.15
C ALA A 277 -4.88 6.25 6.69
N THR A 278 -5.84 7.12 6.36
CA THR A 278 -5.93 7.77 5.04
C THR A 278 -4.69 8.63 4.76
N GLY A 279 -4.17 9.33 5.77
CA GLY A 279 -2.90 10.05 5.70
C GLY A 279 -1.71 9.14 5.40
N MET A 280 -1.56 8.04 6.16
CA MET A 280 -0.51 7.04 5.94
C MET A 280 -0.53 6.47 4.51
N ALA A 281 -1.70 6.08 4.01
CA ALA A 281 -1.86 5.62 2.62
C ALA A 281 -1.57 6.73 1.59
N SER A 282 -1.84 7.99 1.90
CA SER A 282 -1.48 9.13 1.03
C SER A 282 0.04 9.35 0.97
N SER A 283 0.71 9.15 2.10
CA SER A 283 2.17 9.15 2.24
C SER A 283 2.80 8.08 1.34
N ALA A 284 2.28 6.85 1.42
CA ALA A 284 2.69 5.73 0.57
C ALA A 284 2.47 6.02 -0.93
N ALA A 285 1.31 6.57 -1.30
CA ALA A 285 1.03 6.93 -2.69
C ALA A 285 2.01 7.99 -3.22
N LEU A 286 2.42 8.97 -2.40
CA LEU A 286 3.36 10.02 -2.81
C LEU A 286 4.74 9.47 -3.15
N ILE A 287 5.32 8.63 -2.28
CA ILE A 287 6.63 8.01 -2.53
C ILE A 287 6.58 7.00 -3.69
N LEU A 288 5.43 6.35 -3.90
CA LEU A 288 5.19 5.48 -5.04
C LEU A 288 5.15 6.25 -6.37
N HIS A 289 4.49 7.42 -6.39
CA HIS A 289 4.49 8.31 -7.57
C HIS A 289 5.89 8.82 -7.93
N GLU A 290 6.76 9.04 -6.95
CA GLU A 290 8.16 9.37 -7.20
C GLU A 290 8.88 8.19 -7.85
N THR A 291 8.71 6.98 -7.32
CA THR A 291 9.32 5.74 -7.87
C THR A 291 8.89 5.52 -9.33
N LEU A 292 7.63 5.77 -9.64
CA LEU A 292 7.04 5.58 -10.98
C LEU A 292 7.22 6.79 -11.91
N ALA A 293 7.94 7.82 -11.47
CA ALA A 293 8.11 9.05 -12.22
C ALA A 293 8.65 8.77 -13.64
N ALA A 294 8.07 9.46 -14.61
CA ALA A 294 8.38 9.31 -16.05
C ALA A 294 8.06 7.94 -16.67
N THR A 295 7.30 7.08 -15.99
CA THR A 295 6.77 5.83 -16.57
C THR A 295 5.25 5.89 -16.73
N PRO A 296 4.64 5.05 -17.59
CA PRO A 296 3.18 4.86 -17.60
C PRO A 296 2.62 4.26 -16.30
N GLY A 297 3.45 3.76 -15.39
CA GLY A 297 2.98 3.19 -14.12
C GLY A 297 2.39 4.23 -13.18
N ARG A 298 2.69 5.52 -13.40
CA ARG A 298 2.13 6.64 -12.63
C ARG A 298 0.65 6.93 -12.93
N ASN A 299 0.04 6.24 -13.90
CA ASN A 299 -1.40 6.36 -14.14
C ASN A 299 -2.15 5.83 -12.91
N ALA A 300 -3.25 6.49 -12.53
CA ALA A 300 -3.90 6.26 -11.24
C ALA A 300 -4.45 4.83 -11.08
N GLU A 301 -4.89 4.20 -12.16
CA GLU A 301 -5.29 2.80 -12.20
C GLU A 301 -4.11 1.88 -11.88
N THR A 302 -2.94 2.12 -12.48
CA THR A 302 -1.73 1.33 -12.18
C THR A 302 -1.25 1.56 -10.77
N VAL A 303 -1.26 2.80 -10.27
CA VAL A 303 -0.92 3.10 -8.86
C VAL A 303 -1.88 2.39 -7.90
N LYS A 304 -3.20 2.40 -8.19
CA LYS A 304 -4.18 1.64 -7.41
C LYS A 304 -3.86 0.15 -7.44
N SER A 305 -3.61 -0.43 -8.60
CA SER A 305 -3.24 -1.85 -8.73
C SER A 305 -1.97 -2.19 -7.95
N ILE A 306 -0.94 -1.35 -8.00
CA ILE A 306 0.32 -1.57 -7.26
C ILE A 306 0.08 -1.52 -5.74
N MET A 307 -0.64 -0.51 -5.26
CA MET A 307 -0.94 -0.36 -3.83
C MET A 307 -1.71 -1.58 -3.28
N LEU A 308 -2.72 -2.05 -4.01
CA LEU A 308 -3.54 -3.19 -3.62
C LEU A 308 -2.79 -4.54 -3.77
N ALA A 309 -2.02 -4.72 -4.84
CA ALA A 309 -1.25 -5.95 -5.05
C ALA A 309 -0.13 -6.10 -4.02
N GLY A 310 0.50 -5.00 -3.62
CA GLY A 310 1.53 -4.98 -2.59
C GLY A 310 0.99 -5.01 -1.16
N ALA A 311 -0.31 -4.83 -0.95
CA ALA A 311 -0.89 -4.83 0.39
C ALA A 311 -0.68 -6.17 1.10
N GLN A 312 -0.15 -6.13 2.33
CA GLN A 312 0.08 -7.32 3.13
C GLN A 312 -1.23 -7.85 3.71
N LYS A 313 -1.36 -9.19 3.77
CA LYS A 313 -2.56 -9.90 4.24
C LYS A 313 -2.45 -10.38 5.68
N TYR A 314 -1.29 -10.19 6.29
CA TYR A 314 -0.97 -10.51 7.68
C TYR A 314 0.09 -9.52 8.18
N GLN A 315 0.33 -9.49 9.48
CA GLN A 315 1.31 -8.61 10.11
C GLN A 315 2.72 -9.17 9.90
N GLU A 316 3.35 -8.85 8.77
CA GLU A 316 4.63 -9.46 8.36
C GLU A 316 5.79 -9.12 9.31
N HIS A 317 5.74 -7.93 9.92
CA HIS A 317 6.71 -7.48 10.90
C HIS A 317 6.65 -8.28 12.22
N LEU A 318 5.59 -9.07 12.43
CA LEU A 318 5.44 -9.93 13.60
C LEU A 318 5.77 -11.38 13.27
N ALA A 319 6.40 -12.05 14.24
CA ALA A 319 6.54 -13.48 14.23
C ALA A 319 5.15 -14.16 14.15
N PRO A 320 5.00 -15.30 13.47
CA PRO A 320 3.70 -15.93 13.24
C PRO A 320 2.85 -16.11 14.51
N GLN A 321 3.47 -16.45 15.66
CA GLN A 321 2.73 -16.62 16.92
C GLN A 321 2.14 -15.33 17.53
N ASP A 322 2.63 -14.17 17.11
CA ASP A 322 2.24 -12.86 17.64
C ASP A 322 1.25 -12.13 16.72
N ARG A 323 0.98 -12.70 15.53
CA ARG A 323 -0.02 -12.18 14.59
C ARG A 323 -1.41 -12.31 15.20
N THR A 324 -2.18 -11.23 15.11
CA THR A 324 -3.52 -11.11 15.70
C THR A 324 -4.60 -10.82 14.66
N TRP A 325 -4.21 -10.49 13.43
CA TRP A 325 -5.16 -10.27 12.36
C TRP A 325 -5.94 -11.53 12.04
N PRO A 326 -7.25 -11.39 11.79
CA PRO A 326 -8.02 -12.49 11.24
C PRO A 326 -7.50 -12.85 9.85
N LEU A 327 -7.86 -14.05 9.43
CA LEU A 327 -7.63 -14.49 8.06
C LEU A 327 -8.26 -13.54 7.07
N TRP A 328 -7.43 -12.98 6.19
CA TRP A 328 -7.89 -12.28 5.01
C TRP A 328 -8.54 -13.27 4.05
N GLN A 329 -9.75 -12.97 3.61
CA GLN A 329 -10.40 -13.74 2.55
C GLN A 329 -11.35 -12.84 1.73
N PRO A 330 -11.39 -12.98 0.40
CA PRO A 330 -12.43 -12.34 -0.41
C PRO A 330 -13.82 -12.80 0.06
N LEU A 331 -14.87 -11.98 -0.07
CA LEU A 331 -16.21 -12.41 0.34
C LEU A 331 -16.85 -13.43 -0.61
N GLY A 332 -16.64 -13.26 -1.91
CA GLY A 332 -17.37 -13.94 -2.97
C GLY A 332 -16.64 -15.14 -3.55
N TRP A 333 -15.84 -15.85 -2.75
CA TRP A 333 -15.00 -16.93 -3.28
C TRP A 333 -15.62 -18.32 -3.25
N SER A 334 -15.17 -19.17 -4.18
CA SER A 334 -15.53 -20.58 -4.27
C SER A 334 -14.38 -21.38 -4.89
N ASN A 335 -14.14 -22.60 -4.42
CA ASN A 335 -13.34 -23.61 -5.12
C ASN A 335 -14.13 -24.92 -5.35
N ALA A 336 -15.44 -24.80 -5.56
CA ALA A 336 -16.30 -25.99 -5.69
C ALA A 336 -16.04 -26.82 -6.96
N THR A 337 -15.42 -26.21 -7.96
CA THR A 337 -15.15 -26.79 -9.29
C THR A 337 -13.68 -27.19 -9.50
N GLY A 338 -12.81 -26.95 -8.52
CA GLY A 338 -11.35 -27.04 -8.68
C GLY A 338 -10.72 -25.80 -9.34
N VAL A 339 -11.54 -24.79 -9.67
CA VAL A 339 -11.09 -23.45 -10.06
C VAL A 339 -11.41 -22.51 -8.90
N LEU A 340 -10.43 -21.73 -8.48
CA LEU A 340 -10.68 -20.67 -7.52
C LEU A 340 -11.40 -19.51 -8.21
N GLN A 341 -12.66 -19.29 -7.85
CA GLN A 341 -13.49 -18.21 -8.40
C GLN A 341 -13.69 -17.13 -7.35
N MET A 342 -13.61 -15.86 -7.75
CA MET A 342 -13.93 -14.70 -6.92
C MET A 342 -14.94 -13.80 -7.65
N THR A 343 -16.09 -13.53 -7.02
CA THR A 343 -17.09 -12.58 -7.56
C THR A 343 -17.18 -11.28 -6.76
N GLN A 344 -16.45 -11.21 -5.65
CA GLN A 344 -16.24 -10.02 -4.82
C GLN A 344 -14.78 -10.09 -4.36
N PRO A 345 -13.85 -9.43 -5.08
CA PRO A 345 -12.41 -9.70 -5.01
C PRO A 345 -11.73 -9.22 -3.74
N LEU A 346 -12.36 -8.32 -2.99
CA LEU A 346 -11.81 -7.74 -1.78
C LEU A 346 -12.51 -8.28 -0.53
N ASP A 347 -11.75 -8.34 0.57
CA ASP A 347 -12.27 -8.56 1.91
C ASP A 347 -13.14 -7.35 2.32
N ASP A 348 -14.25 -7.60 3.00
CA ASP A 348 -15.22 -6.54 3.31
C ASP A 348 -14.79 -5.62 4.43
N THR A 349 -13.79 -6.03 5.21
CA THR A 349 -13.27 -5.31 6.35
C THR A 349 -11.90 -4.73 6.01
N TYR A 350 -11.02 -5.53 5.43
CA TYR A 350 -9.63 -5.16 5.18
C TYR A 350 -9.34 -4.77 3.74
N GLY A 351 -10.32 -4.87 2.83
CA GLY A 351 -10.10 -4.57 1.41
C GLY A 351 -9.06 -5.52 0.81
N ALA A 352 -8.03 -4.96 0.18
CA ALA A 352 -6.86 -5.71 -0.28
C ALA A 352 -5.83 -5.99 0.84
N GLY A 353 -6.05 -5.57 2.09
CA GLY A 353 -5.09 -5.69 3.18
C GLY A 353 -4.43 -4.36 3.55
N GLU A 354 -3.39 -4.42 4.36
CA GLU A 354 -2.68 -3.22 4.83
C GLU A 354 -1.67 -2.73 3.82
N VAL A 355 -1.58 -1.41 3.65
CA VAL A 355 -0.55 -0.78 2.81
C VAL A 355 0.85 -1.21 3.23
N ASP A 356 1.67 -1.56 2.24
CA ASP A 356 3.05 -1.97 2.45
C ASP A 356 3.92 -1.32 1.37
N VAL A 357 4.79 -0.41 1.80
CA VAL A 357 5.57 0.42 0.90
C VAL A 357 6.80 -0.30 0.35
N TRP A 358 7.28 -1.34 1.03
CA TRP A 358 8.32 -2.20 0.53
C TRP A 358 7.82 -3.02 -0.67
N ASN A 359 6.70 -3.70 -0.48
CA ASN A 359 6.05 -4.47 -1.53
C ASN A 359 5.60 -3.58 -2.70
N ASN A 360 5.08 -2.38 -2.44
CA ASN A 360 4.76 -1.41 -3.49
C ASN A 360 6.00 -0.99 -4.29
N TYR A 361 7.14 -0.76 -3.62
CA TYR A 361 8.39 -0.41 -4.30
C TYR A 361 8.94 -1.55 -5.15
N LEU A 362 8.91 -2.80 -4.68
CA LEU A 362 9.35 -3.96 -5.44
C LEU A 362 8.55 -4.11 -6.75
N ILE A 363 7.22 -4.02 -6.66
CA ILE A 363 6.34 -4.03 -7.84
C ILE A 363 6.70 -2.88 -8.79
N ALA A 364 6.78 -1.65 -8.28
CA ALA A 364 7.05 -0.46 -9.08
C ALA A 364 8.40 -0.54 -9.81
N SER A 365 9.45 -0.95 -9.08
CA SER A 365 10.83 -1.08 -9.59
C SER A 365 11.03 -2.30 -10.49
N GLY A 366 10.19 -3.33 -10.37
CA GLY A 366 10.13 -4.46 -11.32
C GLY A 366 9.76 -4.03 -12.75
N GLY A 367 9.08 -2.88 -12.88
CA GLY A 367 8.87 -2.21 -14.15
C GLY A 367 7.74 -2.79 -14.99
N GLN A 368 7.58 -2.20 -16.19
CA GLN A 368 6.48 -2.54 -17.08
C GLN A 368 6.76 -3.82 -17.88
N THR A 369 5.87 -4.81 -17.80
CA THR A 369 5.80 -5.90 -18.79
C THR A 369 4.54 -5.72 -19.64
N ALA A 370 4.71 -5.33 -20.90
CA ALA A 370 3.59 -5.06 -21.79
C ALA A 370 2.85 -6.35 -22.20
N GLY A 371 1.54 -6.37 -22.00
CA GLY A 371 0.71 -7.52 -22.37
C GLY A 371 0.60 -7.78 -23.88
N SER A 372 0.38 -9.04 -24.24
CA SER A 372 0.27 -9.54 -25.62
C SER A 372 -1.18 -9.88 -26.00
N PHE A 373 -1.57 -9.71 -27.26
CA PHE A 373 -2.89 -10.17 -27.76
C PHE A 373 -2.88 -11.63 -28.25
N THR A 374 -1.74 -12.28 -28.16
CA THR A 374 -1.50 -13.69 -28.48
C THR A 374 -0.66 -14.33 -27.39
N GLU A 375 -0.33 -15.61 -27.50
CA GLU A 375 0.65 -16.28 -26.61
C GLU A 375 1.90 -15.39 -26.41
N PRO A 376 2.19 -14.98 -25.16
CA PRO A 376 3.35 -14.13 -24.87
C PRO A 376 4.65 -14.88 -25.15
N THR A 377 5.65 -14.15 -25.68
CA THR A 377 7.01 -14.68 -25.87
C THR A 377 7.98 -14.22 -24.78
N THR A 378 7.50 -13.42 -23.84
CA THR A 378 8.28 -12.82 -22.75
C THR A 378 7.65 -13.21 -21.43
N VAL A 379 8.47 -13.74 -20.53
CA VAL A 379 8.10 -13.99 -19.14
C VAL A 379 8.28 -12.69 -18.36
N ALA A 380 7.26 -12.31 -17.61
CA ALA A 380 7.32 -11.18 -16.68
C ALA A 380 8.23 -11.52 -15.49
N THR A 381 8.86 -10.50 -14.92
CA THR A 381 9.53 -10.62 -13.62
C THR A 381 8.54 -10.98 -12.52
N ASN A 382 9.03 -11.51 -11.40
CA ASN A 382 8.20 -11.86 -10.24
C ASN A 382 7.37 -10.69 -9.69
N ASN A 383 7.93 -9.48 -9.79
CA ASN A 383 7.27 -8.23 -9.42
C ASN A 383 7.18 -7.34 -10.65
N GLY A 384 6.03 -6.73 -10.90
CA GLY A 384 5.88 -5.84 -12.04
C GLY A 384 4.46 -5.34 -12.26
N TRP A 385 4.31 -4.54 -13.31
CA TRP A 385 3.03 -3.93 -13.64
C TRP A 385 2.85 -3.75 -15.15
N ASP A 386 1.63 -3.41 -15.55
CA ASP A 386 1.33 -2.92 -16.89
C ASP A 386 0.29 -1.79 -16.84
N TYR A 387 0.43 -0.84 -17.76
CA TYR A 387 -0.63 0.11 -18.08
C TYR A 387 -0.99 -0.07 -19.55
N ARG A 388 -2.26 -0.37 -19.82
CA ARG A 388 -2.75 -0.58 -21.18
C ARG A 388 -3.80 0.45 -21.52
N ASP A 389 -3.45 1.33 -22.45
CA ASP A 389 -4.41 2.23 -23.09
C ASP A 389 -5.04 1.55 -24.31
N LEU A 390 -6.25 1.02 -24.15
CA LEU A 390 -7.05 0.45 -25.23
C LEU A 390 -8.28 1.33 -25.53
N LYS A 391 -8.30 2.60 -25.09
CA LYS A 391 -9.44 3.52 -25.25
C LYS A 391 -9.86 3.69 -26.72
N SER A 392 -8.90 3.64 -27.64
CA SER A 392 -9.16 3.71 -29.09
C SER A 392 -9.42 2.36 -29.76
N GLN A 393 -9.40 1.24 -29.02
CA GLN A 393 -9.44 -0.13 -29.55
C GLN A 393 -10.74 -0.85 -29.14
N GLN A 394 -11.84 -0.50 -29.80
CA GLN A 394 -13.20 -0.99 -29.51
C GLN A 394 -13.41 -2.50 -29.80
N ALA A 395 -12.44 -3.15 -30.45
CA ALA A 395 -12.47 -4.58 -30.76
C ALA A 395 -11.23 -5.31 -30.23
N ALA A 396 -10.58 -4.77 -29.19
CA ALA A 396 -9.45 -5.44 -28.56
C ALA A 396 -9.89 -6.80 -28.01
N GLY A 397 -9.10 -7.84 -28.28
CA GLY A 397 -9.27 -9.15 -27.66
C GLY A 397 -8.67 -9.19 -26.26
N PRO A 398 -8.64 -10.38 -25.65
CA PRO A 398 -7.91 -10.59 -24.40
C PRO A 398 -6.45 -10.18 -24.47
N VAL A 399 -5.89 -9.79 -23.33
CA VAL A 399 -4.48 -9.46 -23.16
C VAL A 399 -3.83 -10.46 -22.21
N TYR A 400 -2.66 -10.96 -22.59
CA TYR A 400 -1.97 -12.08 -21.96
C TYR A 400 -0.60 -11.67 -21.41
N TYR A 401 -0.25 -12.23 -20.26
CA TYR A 401 1.04 -12.09 -19.58
C TYR A 401 1.49 -13.46 -19.11
N THR A 402 2.80 -13.71 -19.06
CA THR A 402 3.35 -14.98 -18.59
C THR A 402 4.13 -14.78 -17.30
N LEU A 403 3.81 -15.56 -16.27
CA LEU A 403 4.59 -15.73 -15.05
C LEU A 403 5.24 -17.12 -15.08
N ASP A 404 6.36 -17.28 -14.37
CA ASP A 404 7.03 -18.56 -14.25
C ASP A 404 7.36 -18.84 -12.78
N VAL A 405 6.94 -20.01 -12.28
CA VAL A 405 7.30 -20.52 -10.96
C VAL A 405 8.43 -21.52 -11.17
N PRO A 406 9.68 -21.19 -10.77
CA PRO A 406 10.83 -22.03 -11.06
C PRO A 406 10.73 -23.45 -10.47
N GLU A 407 11.29 -24.44 -11.18
CA GLU A 407 11.40 -25.81 -10.66
C GLU A 407 12.21 -25.84 -9.36
N GLY A 408 11.77 -26.63 -8.38
CA GLY A 408 12.41 -26.72 -7.06
C GLY A 408 12.14 -25.52 -6.15
N THR A 409 11.14 -24.70 -6.49
CA THR A 409 10.62 -23.65 -5.61
C THR A 409 9.16 -23.89 -5.25
N THR A 410 8.76 -23.31 -4.12
CA THR A 410 7.38 -23.22 -3.67
C THR A 410 6.96 -21.75 -3.62
N VAL A 411 5.81 -21.42 -4.23
CA VAL A 411 5.22 -20.07 -4.12
C VAL A 411 4.82 -19.81 -2.67
N GLN A 412 5.40 -18.79 -2.05
CA GLN A 412 4.97 -18.29 -0.74
C GLN A 412 3.76 -17.39 -0.87
N GLU A 413 3.80 -16.45 -1.82
CA GLU A 413 2.68 -15.59 -2.16
C GLU A 413 2.68 -15.26 -3.65
N LEU A 414 1.48 -15.16 -4.23
CA LEU A 414 1.25 -14.49 -5.50
C LEU A 414 0.04 -13.57 -5.32
N SER A 415 0.22 -12.27 -5.57
CA SER A 415 -0.84 -11.27 -5.56
C SER A 415 -0.92 -10.62 -6.94
N ILE A 416 -2.08 -10.66 -7.59
CA ILE A 416 -2.33 -10.04 -8.89
C ILE A 416 -3.55 -9.14 -8.74
N VAL A 417 -3.41 -7.86 -9.05
CA VAL A 417 -4.52 -6.90 -9.02
C VAL A 417 -4.64 -6.19 -10.35
N LEU A 418 -5.87 -6.22 -10.89
CA LEU A 418 -6.30 -5.46 -12.04
C LEU A 418 -7.24 -4.36 -11.55
N SER A 419 -7.07 -3.13 -12.01
CA SER A 419 -8.02 -2.05 -11.72
C SER A 419 -8.17 -1.11 -12.90
N TRP A 420 -9.34 -0.49 -12.99
CA TRP A 420 -9.68 0.47 -14.04
C TRP A 420 -10.59 1.55 -13.47
N HIS A 421 -10.65 2.71 -14.10
CA HIS A 421 -11.61 3.73 -13.69
C HIS A 421 -12.99 3.47 -14.28
N VAL A 422 -14.05 3.81 -13.53
CA VAL A 422 -15.35 4.08 -14.13
C VAL A 422 -15.22 5.35 -14.96
N LYS A 423 -15.81 5.36 -16.15
CA LYS A 423 -15.80 6.56 -16.99
C LYS A 423 -17.04 7.35 -16.74
N VAL A 424 -16.86 8.57 -16.24
CA VAL A 424 -17.93 9.56 -16.19
C VAL A 424 -17.71 10.54 -17.33
N THR A 425 -18.72 10.74 -18.16
CA THR A 425 -18.68 11.69 -19.28
C THR A 425 -19.71 12.79 -19.09
N ASP A 426 -19.35 14.01 -19.48
CA ASP A 426 -20.32 15.07 -19.61
C ASP A 426 -21.04 14.93 -20.96
N THR A 427 -22.29 14.47 -20.91
CA THR A 427 -23.12 14.28 -22.12
C THR A 427 -23.56 15.60 -22.76
N ASN A 428 -23.29 16.72 -22.11
CA ASN A 428 -23.54 18.06 -22.62
C ASN A 428 -22.24 18.87 -22.51
N ALA A 429 -21.60 19.23 -23.63
CA ALA A 429 -20.34 19.98 -23.64
C ALA A 429 -20.43 21.44 -23.12
N GLY A 430 -21.47 21.78 -22.35
CA GLY A 430 -21.76 23.10 -21.82
C GLY A 430 -22.53 23.02 -20.49
N THR A 431 -23.45 23.95 -20.27
CA THR A 431 -24.28 24.00 -19.05
C THR A 431 -25.70 23.54 -19.38
N PRO A 432 -26.33 22.65 -18.58
CA PRO A 432 -25.79 22.03 -17.37
C PRO A 432 -24.83 20.86 -17.64
N PHE A 433 -23.80 20.71 -16.79
CA PHE A 433 -22.99 19.50 -16.67
C PHE A 433 -23.91 18.31 -16.39
N SER A 434 -23.86 17.33 -17.28
CA SER A 434 -24.81 16.21 -17.35
C SER A 434 -24.04 14.90 -17.30
N PRO A 435 -23.62 14.45 -16.10
CA PRO A 435 -22.79 13.27 -15.94
C PRO A 435 -23.54 12.01 -16.35
N SER A 436 -22.90 11.18 -17.17
CA SER A 436 -23.30 9.82 -17.47
C SER A 436 -22.11 8.92 -17.23
N HIS A 437 -22.30 7.87 -16.44
CA HIS A 437 -21.24 6.92 -16.12
C HIS A 437 -21.41 5.62 -16.89
N SER A 438 -20.30 4.97 -17.18
CA SER A 438 -20.24 3.61 -17.73
C SER A 438 -19.12 2.86 -17.01
N LEU A 439 -19.44 1.67 -16.50
CA LEU A 439 -18.47 0.73 -15.95
C LEU A 439 -18.19 -0.34 -17.00
N GLN A 440 -16.91 -0.56 -17.28
CA GLN A 440 -16.48 -1.68 -18.10
C GLN A 440 -16.36 -2.94 -17.22
N ASP A 441 -16.75 -4.10 -17.75
CA ASP A 441 -16.64 -5.41 -17.08
C ASP A 441 -15.34 -6.08 -17.53
N LEU A 442 -14.25 -5.86 -16.78
CA LEU A 442 -12.97 -6.53 -16.99
C LEU A 442 -12.90 -7.74 -16.07
N ASN A 443 -12.33 -8.84 -16.58
CA ASN A 443 -12.17 -10.06 -15.81
C ASN A 443 -10.70 -10.48 -15.81
N LEU A 444 -10.24 -11.00 -14.66
CA LEU A 444 -8.87 -11.45 -14.44
C LEU A 444 -8.85 -12.97 -14.28
N LYS A 445 -8.02 -13.66 -15.05
CA LYS A 445 -7.89 -15.13 -14.99
C LYS A 445 -6.45 -15.56 -14.93
N LEU A 446 -6.20 -16.69 -14.28
CA LEU A 446 -4.92 -17.36 -14.24
C LEU A 446 -5.07 -18.79 -14.78
N TYR A 447 -4.25 -19.12 -15.77
CA TYR A 447 -4.16 -20.44 -16.37
C TYR A 447 -2.80 -21.07 -16.04
N ASP A 448 -2.79 -22.32 -15.61
CA ASP A 448 -1.60 -23.16 -15.74
C ASP A 448 -1.39 -23.45 -17.23
N SER A 449 -0.27 -22.96 -17.75
CA SER A 449 0.15 -23.08 -19.15
C SER A 449 1.39 -23.96 -19.33
N THR A 450 1.77 -24.73 -18.30
CA THR A 450 2.97 -25.58 -18.31
C THR A 450 2.92 -26.63 -19.42
N SER A 451 1.73 -27.18 -19.70
CA SER A 451 1.52 -28.16 -20.76
C SER A 451 1.08 -27.54 -22.11
N GLY A 452 0.82 -26.24 -22.15
CA GLY A 452 0.40 -25.50 -23.33
C GLY A 452 -0.30 -24.18 -23.00
N PHE A 453 -0.28 -23.23 -23.92
CA PHE A 453 -0.92 -21.92 -23.73
C PHE A 453 -2.42 -22.03 -23.40
N LEU A 454 -2.82 -21.44 -22.26
CA LEU A 454 -4.19 -21.46 -21.73
C LEU A 454 -4.76 -22.88 -21.52
N ASP A 455 -3.93 -23.84 -21.10
CA ASP A 455 -4.33 -25.23 -20.95
C ASP A 455 -5.38 -25.44 -19.84
N THR A 456 -5.02 -25.12 -18.59
CA THR A 456 -5.91 -25.34 -17.43
C THR A 456 -6.19 -24.04 -16.69
N LEU A 457 -7.46 -23.62 -16.63
CA LEU A 457 -7.87 -22.50 -15.77
C LEU A 457 -7.73 -22.91 -14.30
N VAL A 458 -6.98 -22.15 -13.52
CA VAL A 458 -6.76 -22.41 -12.07
C VAL A 458 -7.48 -21.41 -11.19
N ALA A 459 -7.62 -20.15 -11.64
CA ALA A 459 -8.35 -19.14 -10.91
C ALA A 459 -8.95 -18.05 -11.81
N GLU A 460 -10.03 -17.43 -11.35
CA GLU A 460 -10.64 -16.26 -11.97
C GLU A 460 -11.28 -15.32 -10.96
N SER A 461 -11.23 -14.03 -11.26
CA SER A 461 -11.90 -12.95 -10.56
C SER A 461 -12.76 -12.19 -11.57
N VAL A 462 -14.06 -12.19 -11.32
CA VAL A 462 -15.13 -11.91 -12.31
C VAL A 462 -16.29 -11.08 -11.74
N SER A 463 -15.99 -10.07 -10.92
CA SER A 463 -17.00 -9.18 -10.37
C SER A 463 -17.63 -8.30 -11.44
N SER A 464 -18.95 -8.40 -11.58
CA SER A 464 -19.72 -7.54 -12.50
C SER A 464 -19.99 -6.12 -11.99
N VAL A 465 -19.63 -5.81 -10.74
CA VAL A 465 -19.95 -4.53 -10.08
C VAL A 465 -18.73 -3.72 -9.67
N ASP A 466 -17.59 -4.38 -9.47
CA ASP A 466 -16.34 -3.75 -9.07
C ASP A 466 -15.58 -3.18 -10.27
N ASN A 467 -14.64 -2.27 -10.00
CA ASN A 467 -13.64 -1.80 -10.95
C ASN A 467 -12.23 -2.25 -10.57
N VAL A 468 -12.18 -3.38 -9.87
CA VAL A 468 -10.99 -4.04 -9.38
C VAL A 468 -11.25 -5.54 -9.45
N GLU A 469 -10.25 -6.30 -9.86
CA GLU A 469 -10.20 -7.75 -9.76
C GLU A 469 -8.91 -8.13 -9.06
N GLN A 470 -8.95 -9.17 -8.22
CA GLN A 470 -7.79 -9.62 -7.47
C GLN A 470 -7.72 -11.14 -7.48
N LEU A 471 -6.51 -11.67 -7.66
CA LEU A 471 -6.19 -13.06 -7.35
C LEU A 471 -5.06 -13.04 -6.32
N PHE A 472 -5.20 -13.84 -5.28
CA PHE A 472 -4.20 -13.97 -4.22
C PHE A 472 -4.02 -15.43 -3.89
N PHE A 473 -2.78 -15.91 -3.84
CA PHE A 473 -2.36 -17.26 -3.48
C PHE A 473 -1.34 -17.15 -2.35
N SER A 474 -1.40 -18.04 -1.36
CA SER A 474 -0.43 -18.04 -0.27
C SER A 474 -0.23 -19.43 0.32
N ASN A 475 1.03 -19.77 0.58
CA ASN A 475 1.44 -20.98 1.28
C ASN A 475 2.22 -20.66 2.58
N ILE A 476 2.17 -19.41 3.04
CA ILE A 476 2.86 -18.99 4.26
C ILE A 476 2.18 -19.64 5.45
N ASP A 477 2.99 -20.34 6.27
CA ASP A 477 2.61 -21.04 7.49
C ASP A 477 1.69 -20.19 8.38
N ASN A 478 0.37 -20.40 8.25
CA ASN A 478 -0.51 -20.23 9.39
C ASN A 478 -1.06 -21.62 9.78
N PRO A 479 -0.65 -22.17 10.94
CA PRO A 479 -0.94 -23.55 11.36
C PRO A 479 -2.43 -23.92 11.57
N ALA A 480 -3.40 -23.14 11.08
CA ALA A 480 -4.83 -23.41 11.28
C ALA A 480 -5.81 -22.98 10.15
N ASP A 481 -5.35 -22.52 8.98
CA ASP A 481 -6.08 -21.45 8.31
C ASP A 481 -6.94 -21.80 7.08
N GLY A 482 -8.23 -22.05 7.31
CA GLY A 482 -9.32 -21.78 6.38
C GLY A 482 -9.41 -22.63 5.10
N ALA A 483 -10.63 -22.79 4.57
CA ALA A 483 -10.83 -23.50 3.30
C ALA A 483 -10.20 -22.75 2.08
N PHE A 484 -9.92 -21.45 2.21
CA PHE A 484 -9.35 -20.62 1.15
C PHE A 484 -7.86 -20.90 0.93
N ALA A 485 -7.01 -20.87 1.95
CA ALA A 485 -5.57 -21.10 1.78
C ALA A 485 -5.28 -22.51 1.25
N ALA A 486 -5.93 -23.54 1.80
CA ALA A 486 -5.78 -24.92 1.35
C ALA A 486 -6.22 -25.16 -0.12
N ALA A 487 -7.06 -24.27 -0.66
CA ALA A 487 -7.58 -24.34 -2.02
C ALA A 487 -6.68 -23.64 -3.05
N ASN A 488 -5.57 -23.03 -2.64
CA ASN A 488 -4.99 -21.90 -3.35
C ASN A 488 -3.45 -21.92 -3.42
N ASN A 489 -2.90 -23.10 -3.66
CA ASN A 489 -1.47 -23.32 -3.89
C ASN A 489 -1.18 -23.44 -5.40
N LEU A 490 0.04 -23.05 -5.79
CA LEU A 490 0.55 -23.17 -7.16
C LEU A 490 1.77 -24.09 -7.17
N ASP A 491 1.82 -25.00 -8.13
CA ASP A 491 2.96 -25.87 -8.38
C ASP A 491 4.00 -25.13 -9.27
N PRO A 492 5.25 -25.59 -9.33
CA PRO A 492 6.20 -25.11 -10.33
C PRO A 492 5.67 -25.27 -11.75
N GLY A 493 5.88 -24.24 -12.57
CA GLY A 493 5.35 -24.22 -13.92
C GLY A 493 5.18 -22.82 -14.50
N THR A 494 4.70 -22.78 -15.74
CA THR A 494 4.46 -21.53 -16.47
C THR A 494 2.99 -21.18 -16.38
N TYR A 495 2.67 -19.98 -15.91
CA TYR A 495 1.31 -19.48 -15.76
C TYR A 495 1.01 -18.34 -16.72
N THR A 496 -0.22 -18.29 -17.23
CA THR A 496 -0.70 -17.19 -18.06
C THR A 496 -1.77 -16.39 -17.33
N ILE A 497 -1.52 -15.09 -17.13
CA ILE A 497 -2.56 -14.13 -16.75
C ILE A 497 -3.32 -13.74 -18.01
N GLU A 498 -4.66 -13.84 -17.98
CA GLU A 498 -5.54 -13.31 -19.02
C GLU A 498 -6.39 -12.16 -18.45
N VAL A 499 -6.35 -11.02 -19.12
CA VAL A 499 -7.26 -9.89 -18.91
C VAL A 499 -8.25 -9.85 -20.07
N THR A 500 -9.54 -9.97 -19.77
CA THR A 500 -10.62 -9.87 -20.78
C THR A 500 -11.51 -8.66 -20.53
N GLY A 501 -12.31 -8.27 -21.53
CA GLY A 501 -13.29 -7.19 -21.39
C GLY A 501 -12.73 -5.76 -21.54
N ALA A 502 -11.42 -5.59 -21.73
CA ALA A 502 -10.76 -4.28 -21.78
C ALA A 502 -10.95 -3.46 -23.08
N ALA A 503 -11.78 -3.93 -24.03
CA ALA A 503 -11.98 -3.25 -25.32
C ALA A 503 -12.56 -1.84 -25.13
N GLY A 504 -11.87 -0.83 -25.67
CA GLY A 504 -12.29 0.57 -25.55
C GLY A 504 -12.01 1.20 -24.18
N TRP A 505 -11.19 0.55 -23.34
CA TRP A 505 -10.88 0.98 -21.99
C TRP A 505 -9.38 1.03 -21.71
N ASP A 506 -9.00 1.60 -20.58
CA ASP A 506 -7.65 1.50 -20.04
C ASP A 506 -7.65 0.92 -18.64
N TYR A 507 -6.55 0.26 -18.28
CA TYR A 507 -6.42 -0.40 -16.99
C TYR A 507 -4.97 -0.41 -16.51
N GLY A 508 -4.82 -0.57 -15.20
CA GLY A 508 -3.58 -0.94 -14.54
C GLY A 508 -3.62 -2.39 -14.08
N LEU A 509 -2.56 -3.14 -14.36
CA LEU A 509 -2.32 -4.48 -13.81
C LEU A 509 -1.06 -4.43 -12.97
N ALA A 510 -1.04 -5.10 -11.83
CA ALA A 510 0.15 -5.25 -11.00
C ALA A 510 0.21 -6.66 -10.43
N TRP A 511 1.42 -7.19 -10.25
CA TRP A 511 1.64 -8.48 -9.62
C TRP A 511 2.89 -8.48 -8.75
N ARG A 512 2.86 -9.31 -7.71
CA ARG A 512 3.98 -9.61 -6.81
C ARG A 512 3.99 -11.11 -6.55
N MET A 513 5.14 -11.74 -6.74
CA MET A 513 5.34 -13.16 -6.48
C MET A 513 6.59 -13.34 -5.64
N SER A 514 6.49 -14.14 -4.58
CA SER A 514 7.61 -14.59 -3.78
C SER A 514 7.62 -16.11 -3.78
N THR A 515 8.80 -16.68 -3.95
CA THR A 515 9.07 -18.12 -3.94
C THR A 515 10.04 -18.45 -2.82
N LEU A 516 10.21 -19.72 -2.49
CA LEU A 516 11.35 -20.23 -1.72
C LEU A 516 11.82 -21.52 -2.35
N PHE A 517 13.12 -21.82 -2.32
CA PHE A 517 13.65 -23.12 -2.68
C PHE A 517 13.12 -24.20 -1.75
N ASP A 518 12.69 -25.32 -2.32
CA ASP A 518 12.26 -26.51 -1.57
C ASP A 518 13.41 -27.08 -0.72
N THR A 519 14.64 -26.84 -1.18
CA THR A 519 15.88 -27.18 -0.47
C THR A 519 16.83 -25.99 -0.46
N PRO A 520 16.74 -25.10 0.55
CA PRO A 520 17.64 -23.96 0.67
C PRO A 520 19.11 -24.39 0.74
N SER A 521 20.00 -23.63 0.10
CA SER A 521 21.42 -23.98 -0.03
C SER A 521 22.30 -22.75 -0.17
N ALA A 522 23.44 -22.73 0.53
CA ALA A 522 24.46 -21.68 0.38
C ALA A 522 25.70 -22.12 -0.42
N ASP A 523 25.63 -23.24 -1.14
CA ASP A 523 26.67 -23.69 -2.09
C ASP A 523 26.44 -23.03 -3.45
N PHE A 524 26.69 -21.72 -3.53
CA PHE A 524 26.31 -20.87 -4.65
C PHE A 524 27.10 -21.13 -5.93
N ASP A 525 28.23 -21.82 -5.87
CA ASP A 525 28.98 -22.24 -7.08
C ASP A 525 28.79 -23.72 -7.45
N ASP A 526 27.86 -24.39 -6.78
CA ASP A 526 27.48 -25.80 -6.97
C ASP A 526 28.68 -26.76 -6.93
N ASN A 527 29.71 -26.47 -6.13
CA ASN A 527 30.91 -27.30 -6.05
C ASN A 527 30.82 -28.44 -5.03
N GLY A 528 29.76 -28.46 -4.22
CA GLY A 528 29.50 -29.44 -3.18
C GLY A 528 30.07 -29.07 -1.81
N LEU A 529 30.48 -27.83 -1.59
CA LEU A 529 31.01 -27.30 -0.32
C LEU A 529 30.48 -25.90 -0.08
N VAL A 530 30.07 -25.60 1.15
CA VAL A 530 29.80 -24.21 1.57
C VAL A 530 31.06 -23.64 2.20
N ASP A 531 31.79 -22.78 1.50
CA ASP A 531 33.07 -22.24 1.94
C ASP A 531 33.25 -20.73 1.69
N GLY A 532 34.50 -20.26 1.78
CA GLY A 532 34.82 -18.85 1.61
C GLY A 532 34.53 -18.32 0.20
N ARG A 533 34.42 -19.18 -0.82
CA ARG A 533 34.04 -18.80 -2.18
C ARG A 533 32.57 -18.46 -2.27
N ASP A 534 31.71 -19.19 -1.57
CA ASP A 534 30.28 -18.90 -1.45
C ASP A 534 30.04 -17.61 -0.68
N TYR A 535 30.79 -17.39 0.40
CA TYR A 535 30.73 -16.12 1.12
C TYR A 535 31.08 -14.92 0.21
N LEU A 536 32.02 -15.10 -0.74
CA LEU A 536 32.34 -14.08 -1.72
C LEU A 536 31.28 -13.93 -2.83
N LEU A 537 30.47 -14.96 -3.11
CA LEU A 537 29.31 -14.87 -4.01
C LEU A 537 28.20 -14.08 -3.34
N TRP A 538 27.77 -14.48 -2.15
CA TRP A 538 26.81 -13.73 -1.34
C TRP A 538 27.24 -12.27 -1.14
N GLN A 539 28.51 -12.01 -0.76
CA GLN A 539 28.98 -10.63 -0.57
C GLN A 539 28.91 -9.78 -1.87
N ARG A 540 28.98 -10.40 -3.05
CA ARG A 540 28.82 -9.69 -4.33
C ARG A 540 27.37 -9.46 -4.69
N GLY A 541 26.48 -10.38 -4.34
CA GLY A 541 25.03 -10.25 -4.55
C GLY A 541 24.34 -9.38 -3.51
N GLN A 542 24.92 -9.25 -2.31
CA GLN A 542 24.32 -8.57 -1.16
C GLN A 542 23.69 -7.22 -1.55
N GLY A 543 22.39 -7.09 -1.27
CA GLY A 543 21.61 -5.91 -1.62
C GLY A 543 20.92 -5.98 -2.99
N ALA A 544 20.97 -7.11 -3.68
CA ALA A 544 20.00 -7.42 -4.73
C ALA A 544 18.62 -7.49 -4.08
N LEU A 545 17.63 -6.76 -4.61
CA LEU A 545 16.30 -6.63 -4.01
C LEU A 545 15.26 -7.56 -4.66
N GLN A 546 15.58 -8.07 -5.85
CA GLN A 546 14.72 -8.95 -6.64
C GLN A 546 15.50 -9.49 -7.84
N GLY A 547 15.07 -10.66 -8.34
CA GLY A 547 15.63 -11.31 -9.52
C GLY A 547 17.03 -11.91 -9.32
N ALA A 548 17.50 -12.02 -8.08
CA ALA A 548 18.64 -12.86 -7.76
C ALA A 548 18.30 -14.33 -8.05
N VAL A 549 19.32 -15.09 -8.40
CA VAL A 549 19.24 -16.55 -8.47
C VAL A 549 20.25 -17.15 -7.50
N HIS A 550 20.17 -18.47 -7.27
CA HIS A 550 21.10 -19.21 -6.40
C HIS A 550 22.57 -18.78 -6.55
N GLY A 551 23.07 -18.72 -7.79
CA GLY A 551 24.46 -18.35 -8.05
C GLY A 551 24.86 -16.90 -7.71
N ASP A 552 23.88 -16.02 -7.47
CA ASP A 552 24.10 -14.63 -7.06
C ASP A 552 24.21 -14.49 -5.54
N GLY A 553 23.86 -15.53 -4.77
CA GLY A 553 23.90 -15.50 -3.30
C GLY A 553 22.54 -15.65 -2.61
N ASP A 554 21.47 -15.87 -3.39
CA ASP A 554 20.11 -16.17 -2.91
C ASP A 554 20.06 -17.64 -2.46
N ALA A 555 20.06 -17.88 -1.15
CA ALA A 555 20.11 -19.22 -0.58
C ALA A 555 18.73 -19.78 -0.26
N ASP A 556 17.73 -18.93 -0.05
CA ASP A 556 16.38 -19.34 0.32
C ASP A 556 15.38 -19.31 -0.83
N GLY A 557 15.70 -18.69 -1.96
CA GLY A 557 14.96 -18.70 -3.22
C GLY A 557 13.86 -17.65 -3.32
N ASP A 558 13.90 -16.60 -2.51
CA ASP A 558 12.93 -15.49 -2.56
C ASP A 558 13.26 -14.42 -3.62
N GLY A 559 14.43 -14.54 -4.25
CA GLY A 559 14.89 -13.70 -5.33
C GLY A 559 15.59 -12.43 -4.88
N ASP A 560 15.87 -12.23 -3.59
CA ASP A 560 16.74 -11.18 -3.08
C ASP A 560 18.07 -11.75 -2.54
N VAL A 561 18.99 -10.89 -2.06
CA VAL A 561 20.22 -11.35 -1.40
C VAL A 561 20.45 -10.55 -0.12
N ASP A 562 20.09 -11.13 1.02
CA ASP A 562 19.97 -10.42 2.29
C ASP A 562 20.53 -11.18 3.53
N GLU A 563 20.01 -10.88 4.73
CA GLU A 563 20.41 -11.53 5.99
C GLU A 563 19.88 -12.96 6.14
N ALA A 564 18.73 -13.30 5.54
CA ALA A 564 18.18 -14.65 5.53
C ALA A 564 19.13 -15.62 4.82
N ASP A 565 19.69 -15.21 3.67
CA ASP A 565 20.67 -16.00 2.94
C ASP A 565 21.97 -16.17 3.72
N LEU A 566 22.42 -15.07 4.35
CA LEU A 566 23.61 -15.09 5.19
C LEU A 566 23.44 -16.05 6.37
N ALA A 567 22.24 -16.11 6.96
CA ALA A 567 21.95 -17.04 8.05
C ALA A 567 22.06 -18.50 7.59
N ILE A 568 21.57 -18.83 6.39
CA ILE A 568 21.73 -20.16 5.79
C ILE A 568 23.21 -20.44 5.56
N LEU A 569 23.97 -19.50 4.98
CA LEU A 569 25.40 -19.64 4.78
C LEU A 569 26.15 -19.89 6.10
N GLN A 570 25.88 -19.09 7.13
CA GLN A 570 26.54 -19.23 8.44
C GLN A 570 26.24 -20.57 9.10
N SER A 571 25.00 -21.05 8.98
CA SER A 571 24.58 -22.31 9.59
C SER A 571 25.14 -23.54 8.87
N THR A 572 25.47 -23.42 7.58
CA THR A 572 25.96 -24.52 6.73
C THR A 572 27.45 -24.41 6.39
N PHE A 573 28.14 -23.36 6.83
CA PHE A 573 29.56 -23.14 6.52
C PHE A 573 30.45 -24.32 6.93
N GLY A 574 31.28 -24.78 6.00
CA GLY A 574 32.17 -25.93 6.16
C GLY A 574 31.47 -27.29 6.02
N THR A 575 30.20 -27.32 5.61
CA THR A 575 29.48 -28.56 5.27
C THR A 575 29.50 -28.85 3.77
N SER A 576 29.14 -30.08 3.40
CA SER A 576 28.76 -30.43 2.03
C SER A 576 27.23 -30.54 1.94
N PRO A 577 26.56 -30.06 0.87
CA PRO A 577 25.09 -29.99 0.76
C PRO A 577 24.29 -31.31 0.90
N GLY A 578 24.96 -32.46 1.05
CA GLY A 578 24.32 -33.76 1.33
C GLY A 578 24.42 -34.24 2.78
N VAL A 579 25.03 -33.46 3.68
CA VAL A 579 25.22 -33.82 5.10
C VAL A 579 24.65 -32.72 5.99
N VAL A 580 23.33 -32.50 5.91
CA VAL A 580 22.62 -31.80 6.99
C VAL A 580 22.39 -32.79 8.14
N PRO A 581 22.97 -32.61 9.34
CA PRO A 581 22.47 -33.28 10.52
C PRO A 581 21.03 -32.79 10.76
N VAL A 582 20.14 -33.70 11.18
CA VAL A 582 18.68 -33.57 11.32
C VAL A 582 18.25 -32.56 12.43
N ALA A 583 18.97 -31.45 12.59
CA ALA A 583 18.69 -30.39 13.55
C ALA A 583 18.37 -29.03 12.90
N ALA A 584 18.55 -28.87 11.58
CA ALA A 584 18.41 -27.57 10.90
C ALA A 584 16.97 -27.20 10.48
N ALA A 585 16.06 -28.18 10.31
CA ALA A 585 14.67 -27.90 9.92
C ALA A 585 13.79 -27.33 11.06
N ALA A 586 14.36 -27.08 12.25
CA ALA A 586 13.62 -26.61 13.44
C ALA A 586 13.89 -25.13 13.79
N LEU A 587 14.59 -24.38 12.93
CA LEU A 587 14.83 -22.94 13.14
C LEU A 587 13.82 -22.02 12.40
N LEU A 588 12.97 -22.57 11.53
CA LEU A 588 11.87 -21.84 10.88
C LEU A 588 10.64 -21.66 11.81
N THR A 589 10.62 -22.30 12.98
CA THR A 589 9.59 -22.07 14.00
C THR A 589 10.21 -21.39 15.21
N ALA A 590 9.99 -20.08 15.33
CA ALA A 590 10.13 -19.28 16.55
C ALA A 590 11.32 -19.64 17.45
N VAL A 591 12.43 -18.93 17.33
CA VAL A 591 13.42 -18.88 18.41
C VAL A 591 12.77 -18.17 19.60
N PRO A 592 12.46 -18.83 20.74
CA PRO A 592 12.03 -18.12 21.93
C PRO A 592 13.29 -17.53 22.55
N GLU A 593 13.40 -16.20 22.63
CA GLU A 593 14.55 -15.59 23.32
C GLU A 593 14.64 -16.08 24.77
N PRO A 594 15.74 -16.71 25.19
CA PRO A 594 15.96 -17.03 26.58
C PRO A 594 16.59 -15.83 27.31
N GLY A 595 15.76 -15.07 28.04
CA GLY A 595 16.14 -14.63 29.39
C GLY A 595 16.85 -13.30 29.61
N THR A 596 16.73 -12.30 28.74
CA THR A 596 17.18 -10.91 29.04
C THR A 596 16.49 -10.36 30.31
N LEU A 597 15.25 -10.75 30.58
CA LEU A 597 14.53 -10.40 31.82
C LEU A 597 15.13 -11.03 33.09
N ILE A 598 15.77 -12.20 33.01
CA ILE A 598 16.36 -12.87 34.20
C ILE A 598 17.68 -12.19 34.60
N LEU A 599 18.45 -11.69 33.63
CA LEU A 599 19.67 -10.90 33.88
C LEU A 599 19.37 -9.48 34.41
N ALA A 600 18.23 -8.88 34.03
CA ALA A 600 17.77 -7.60 34.58
C ALA A 600 17.29 -7.71 36.05
N VAL A 601 16.69 -8.84 36.44
CA VAL A 601 16.25 -9.10 37.83
C VAL A 601 17.42 -9.47 38.75
N LEU A 602 18.45 -10.17 38.24
CA LEU A 602 19.64 -10.51 39.04
C LEU A 602 20.58 -9.30 39.28
N SER A 603 20.63 -8.34 38.36
CA SER A 603 21.47 -7.13 38.50
C SER A 603 20.89 -6.10 39.47
N THR A 604 19.56 -6.02 39.61
CA THR A 604 18.89 -5.12 40.58
C THR A 604 18.90 -5.66 42.01
N GLY A 605 18.90 -6.98 42.20
CA GLY A 605 18.94 -7.62 43.53
C GLY A 605 20.27 -7.49 44.28
N VAL A 606 21.41 -7.47 43.56
CA VAL A 606 22.74 -7.34 44.17
C VAL A 606 23.08 -5.88 44.53
N GLY A 607 22.57 -4.91 43.77
CA GLY A 607 22.78 -3.47 44.03
C GLY A 607 22.14 -2.97 45.34
N LEU A 608 20.94 -3.47 45.67
CA LEU A 608 20.20 -3.06 46.87
C LEU A 608 20.76 -3.64 48.19
N ALA A 609 21.50 -4.74 48.13
CA ALA A 609 22.14 -5.35 49.30
C ALA A 609 23.44 -4.62 49.73
N ILE A 610 24.13 -3.96 48.80
CA ILE A 610 25.38 -3.25 49.07
C ILE A 610 25.14 -1.83 49.64
N CYS A 611 24.04 -1.17 49.26
CA CYS A 611 23.69 0.16 49.78
C CYS A 611 23.16 0.19 51.22
N ARG A 612 22.77 -0.95 51.81
CA ARG A 612 22.21 -1.01 53.19
C ARG A 612 23.24 -1.21 54.31
N ARG A 613 24.56 -1.30 54.02
CA ARG A 613 25.58 -1.60 55.04
C ARG A 613 26.53 -0.44 55.43
N ARG A 614 26.24 0.81 55.06
CA ARG A 614 27.01 1.97 55.52
C ARG A 614 26.12 3.08 56.07
N ARG A 615 25.59 2.89 57.27
CA ARG A 615 25.17 3.97 58.18
C ARG A 615 24.97 3.42 59.59
N THR A 616 26.07 3.29 60.33
CA THR A 616 26.15 3.37 61.80
C THR A 616 27.63 3.31 62.19
N LEU A 617 28.20 4.46 62.60
CA LEU A 617 29.03 4.64 63.81
C LEU A 617 29.77 5.99 63.75
N ASN A 618 29.53 6.77 64.80
CA ASN A 618 30.09 8.05 65.23
C ASN A 618 29.63 9.32 64.52
#